data_AF-A0A3D9KW70-F1
#
_entry.id   AF-A0A3D9KW70-F1
#
_cell.length_a   1.000
_cell.length_b   1.000
_cell.length_c   1.000
_cell.angle_alpha   90.00
_cell.angle_beta   90.00
_cell.angle_gamma   90.00
#
_symmetry.space_group_name_H-M   'P 1'
#
loop_
_entity.id
_entity.type
_entity.pdbx_description
1 polymer ?
#
loop_
_entity_poly.entity_id
_entity_poly.type
_entity_poly.pdbx_seq_one_letter_code
_entity_poly.pdbx_strand_id
1 'polypeptide(L)'
;MNFVKQIERIQLLNKLIIQESTGTPEELAKRLGMSTRQLYNLFDSLKCLGVKIGYNKKLKTYYYKGNASRMDVSFSLTWINDGECEKIFGGVGQCNFISLYMNTFESRLTG
;
A
#
# COMPACT_ATOMS: atom_id res chain seq x y z
N MET A 1 5.41 14.95 6.05
CA MET A 1 4.89 14.10 4.96
C MET A 1 3.39 13.99 5.16
N ASN A 2 2.56 14.36 4.17
CA ASN A 2 1.10 14.25 4.32
C ASN A 2 0.71 12.77 4.11
N PHE A 3 0.09 12.16 5.11
CA PHE A 3 -0.29 10.75 5.12
C PHE A 3 -1.27 10.40 3.99
N VAL A 4 -2.27 11.25 3.76
CA VAL A 4 -3.26 11.08 2.68
C VAL A 4 -2.57 11.04 1.31
N LYS A 5 -1.63 11.97 1.07
CA LYS A 5 -0.85 12.00 -0.17
C LYS A 5 -0.02 10.75 -0.38
N GLN A 6 0.45 10.09 0.68
CA GLN A 6 1.17 8.82 0.54
C GLN A 6 0.25 7.70 0.08
N ILE A 7 -0.95 7.62 0.64
CA ILE A 7 -1.95 6.61 0.24
C ILE A 7 -2.30 6.79 -1.25
N GLU A 8 -2.57 8.01 -1.68
CA GLU A 8 -2.87 8.32 -3.09
C GLU A 8 -1.74 7.87 -4.03
N ARG A 9 -0.47 8.11 -3.63
CA ARG A 9 0.71 7.67 -4.40
C ARG A 9 0.79 6.15 -4.49
N ILE A 10 0.48 5.44 -3.41
CA ILE A 10 0.46 3.97 -3.40
C ILE A 10 -0.62 3.43 -4.34
N GLN A 11 -1.82 4.02 -4.31
CA GLN A 11 -2.91 3.68 -5.21
C GLN A 11 -2.55 3.95 -6.67
N LEU A 12 -1.93 5.09 -6.95
CA LEU A 12 -1.46 5.44 -8.29
C LEU A 12 -0.36 4.48 -8.77
N LEU A 13 0.62 4.17 -7.92
CA LEU A 13 1.66 3.19 -8.21
C LEU A 13 1.06 1.84 -8.59
N ASN A 14 0.12 1.35 -7.78
CA ASN A 14 -0.56 0.08 -8.04
C ASN A 14 -1.27 0.08 -9.40
N LYS A 15 -2.00 1.15 -9.72
CA LYS A 15 -2.66 1.32 -11.02
C LYS A 15 -1.65 1.28 -12.18
N LEU A 16 -0.52 1.97 -12.05
CA LEU A 16 0.52 1.99 -13.08
C LEU A 16 1.21 0.63 -13.27
N ILE A 17 1.43 -0.12 -12.19
CA ILE A 17 1.99 -1.48 -12.25
C ILE A 17 1.00 -2.42 -12.95
N ILE A 18 -0.29 -2.36 -12.60
CA ILE A 18 -1.34 -3.17 -13.24
C ILE A 18 -1.46 -2.87 -14.74
N GLN A 19 -1.27 -1.61 -15.12
CA GLN A 19 -1.28 -1.16 -16.51
C GLN A 19 0.05 -1.40 -17.23
N GLU A 20 1.07 -1.94 -16.55
CA GLU A 20 2.43 -2.09 -17.06
C GLU A 20 3.01 -0.80 -17.68
N SER A 21 2.56 0.37 -17.21
CA SER A 21 2.85 1.68 -17.82
C SER A 21 3.79 2.54 -16.97
N THR A 22 4.49 1.93 -16.02
CA THR A 22 5.34 2.62 -15.04
C THR A 22 6.54 3.37 -15.63
N GLY A 23 7.12 2.88 -16.73
CA GLY A 23 8.29 3.50 -17.35
C GLY A 23 9.59 3.27 -16.55
N THR A 24 10.57 4.15 -16.78
CA THR A 24 11.82 4.11 -16.01
C THR A 24 11.61 4.52 -14.54
N PRO A 25 12.52 4.16 -13.60
CA PRO A 25 12.40 4.58 -12.20
C PRO A 25 12.28 6.10 -12.03
N GLU A 26 12.96 6.88 -12.87
CA GLU A 26 12.93 8.34 -12.88
C GLU A 26 11.58 8.88 -13.37
N GLU A 27 11.05 8.32 -14.46
CA GLU A 27 9.72 8.65 -14.97
C GLU A 27 8.63 8.33 -13.95
N LEU A 28 8.70 7.16 -13.32
CA LEU A 28 7.76 6.73 -12.30
C LEU A 28 7.80 7.67 -11.08
N ALA A 29 9.01 8.00 -10.60
CA ALA A 29 9.17 8.92 -9.47
C ALA A 29 8.58 10.30 -9.80
N LYS A 30 8.83 10.81 -11.01
CA LYS A 30 8.25 12.07 -11.48
C LYS A 30 6.72 12.03 -11.56
N ARG A 31 6.13 10.93 -12.06
CA ARG A 31 4.67 10.74 -12.12
C ARG A 31 4.03 10.66 -10.73
N LEU A 32 4.72 10.05 -9.77
CA LEU A 32 4.28 10.00 -8.37
C LEU A 32 4.59 11.29 -7.58
N GLY A 33 5.24 12.27 -8.23
CA GLY A 33 5.62 13.55 -7.61
C GLY A 33 6.61 13.38 -6.46
N MET A 34 7.55 12.44 -6.57
CA MET A 34 8.55 12.11 -5.56
C MET A 34 9.95 11.99 -6.16
N SER A 35 10.98 11.97 -5.31
CA SER A 35 12.33 11.65 -5.76
C SER A 35 12.51 10.15 -5.99
N THR A 36 13.49 9.76 -6.81
CA THR A 36 13.86 8.36 -7.02
C THR A 36 14.19 7.64 -5.72
N ARG A 37 14.88 8.32 -4.79
CA ARG A 37 15.16 7.79 -3.45
C ARG A 37 13.89 7.50 -2.66
N GLN A 38 12.90 8.39 -2.70
CA GLN A 38 11.60 8.16 -2.03
C GLN A 38 10.83 7.00 -2.65
N LEU A 39 10.92 6.83 -3.97
CA LEU A 39 10.34 5.68 -4.67
C LEU A 39 10.96 4.36 -4.18
N TYR A 40 12.27 4.29 -4.02
CA TYR A 40 12.92 3.10 -3.47
C TYR A 40 12.55 2.84 -2.01
N ASN A 41 12.48 3.88 -1.17
CA ASN A 41 11.99 3.74 0.21
C ASN A 41 10.55 3.20 0.25
N LEU A 42 9.71 3.64 -0.70
CA LEU A 42 8.35 3.13 -0.83
C LEU A 42 8.35 1.65 -1.23
N PHE A 43 9.18 1.25 -2.20
CA PHE A 43 9.31 -0.15 -2.58
C PHE A 43 9.82 -1.03 -1.43
N ASP A 44 10.78 -0.54 -0.64
CA ASP A 44 11.26 -1.25 0.54
C ASP A 44 10.14 -1.41 1.59
N SER A 45 9.33 -0.37 1.80
CA SER A 45 8.16 -0.44 2.68
C SER A 45 7.15 -1.47 2.20
N LEU A 46 6.84 -1.48 0.90
CA LEU A 46 5.98 -2.49 0.26
C LEU A 46 6.56 -3.91 0.36
N LYS A 47 7.88 -4.04 0.31
CA LYS A 47 8.56 -5.33 0.50
C LYS A 47 8.38 -5.85 1.93
N CYS A 48 8.44 -4.98 2.94
CA CYS A 48 8.13 -5.33 4.33
C CYS A 48 6.67 -5.77 4.53
N LEU A 49 5.76 -5.22 3.72
CA LEU A 49 4.34 -5.64 3.63
C LEU A 49 4.14 -7.01 2.95
N GLY A 50 5.20 -7.64 2.44
CA GLY A 50 5.14 -8.90 1.69
C GLY A 50 4.90 -8.72 0.19
N VAL A 51 4.82 -7.48 -0.31
CA VAL A 51 4.62 -7.19 -1.72
C VAL A 51 5.98 -7.24 -2.44
N LYS A 52 6.14 -8.20 -3.35
CA LYS A 52 7.35 -8.35 -4.14
C LYS A 52 7.17 -7.66 -5.48
N ILE A 53 7.97 -6.62 -5.75
CA ILE A 53 7.93 -5.87 -7.00
C ILE A 53 9.22 -6.14 -7.78
N GLY A 54 9.07 -6.45 -9.06
CA GLY A 54 10.15 -6.63 -10.03
C GLY A 54 10.19 -5.49 -11.04
N TYR A 55 11.36 -5.28 -11.65
CA TYR A 55 11.51 -4.38 -12.79
C TYR A 55 11.97 -5.15 -14.02
N ASN A 56 11.27 -4.97 -15.14
CA ASN A 56 11.65 -5.52 -16.44
C ASN A 56 12.37 -4.43 -17.25
N LYS A 57 13.69 -4.61 -17.43
CA LYS A 57 14.52 -3.66 -18.19
C LYS A 57 14.16 -3.56 -19.67
N LYS A 58 13.66 -4.65 -20.28
CA LYS A 58 13.30 -4.69 -21.71
C LYS A 58 12.02 -3.91 -21.98
N LEU A 59 11.00 -4.14 -21.15
CA LEU A 59 9.70 -3.48 -21.27
C LEU A 59 9.64 -2.13 -20.55
N LYS A 60 10.69 -1.76 -19.81
CA LYS A 60 10.77 -0.55 -18.97
C LYS A 60 9.54 -0.43 -18.07
N THR A 61 9.23 -1.50 -17.35
CA THR A 61 8.04 -1.52 -16.49
C THR A 61 8.24 -2.39 -15.25
N TYR A 62 7.56 -2.00 -14.18
CA TYR A 62 7.46 -2.74 -12.95
C TYR A 62 6.29 -3.72 -12.99
N TYR A 63 6.47 -4.87 -12.34
CA TYR A 63 5.48 -5.94 -12.27
C TYR A 63 5.48 -6.58 -10.88
N TYR A 64 4.37 -7.16 -10.47
CA TYR A 64 4.30 -7.95 -9.23
C TYR A 64 4.95 -9.32 -9.42
N LYS A 65 5.82 -9.71 -8.48
CA LYS A 65 6.52 -11.00 -8.47
C LYS A 65 5.80 -12.00 -7.57
N GLY A 66 5.61 -13.22 -8.07
CA GLY A 66 4.99 -14.32 -7.34
C GLY A 66 3.48 -14.41 -7.58
N ASN A 67 2.77 -15.11 -6.69
CA ASN A 67 1.35 -15.42 -6.85
C ASN A 67 0.43 -14.23 -6.55
N ALA A 68 0.99 -13.13 -6.02
CA ALA A 68 0.25 -11.91 -5.76
C ALA A 68 0.12 -11.11 -7.06
N SER A 69 -1.03 -11.26 -7.73
CA SER A 69 -1.26 -10.59 -9.01
C SER A 69 -1.65 -9.12 -8.86
N ARG A 70 -2.17 -8.71 -7.69
CA ARG A 70 -2.70 -7.36 -7.44
C ARG A 70 -2.56 -6.99 -5.96
N MET A 71 -2.19 -5.74 -5.70
CA MET A 71 -2.31 -5.13 -4.37
C MET A 71 -3.64 -4.37 -4.34
N ASP A 72 -4.40 -4.45 -3.26
CA ASP A 72 -5.58 -3.61 -3.05
C ASP A 72 -5.33 -2.68 -1.86
N VAL A 73 -5.63 -1.39 -2.03
CA VAL A 73 -5.37 -0.35 -1.04
C VAL A 73 -6.61 0.52 -0.92
N SER A 74 -7.43 0.21 0.07
CA SER A 74 -8.60 0.97 0.48
C SER A 74 -8.31 1.72 1.78
N PHE A 75 -8.61 3.02 1.82
CA PHE A 75 -8.60 3.82 3.05
C PHE A 75 -9.94 4.54 3.18
N SER A 76 -10.65 4.29 4.27
CA SER A 76 -11.91 4.97 4.61
C SER A 76 -11.78 5.64 5.98
N LEU A 77 -12.25 6.88 6.08
CA LEU A 77 -12.35 7.61 7.34
C LEU A 77 -13.81 8.04 7.51
N THR A 78 -14.48 7.48 8.51
CA THR A 78 -15.88 7.79 8.84
C THR A 78 -15.95 8.34 10.26
N TRP A 79 -16.66 9.45 10.43
CA TRP A 79 -17.01 9.95 11.76
C TRP A 79 -18.13 9.08 12.31
N ILE A 80 -17.85 8.35 13.39
CA ILE A 80 -18.86 7.56 14.08
C ILE A 80 -19.48 8.47 15.13
N ASN A 81 -20.77 8.73 15.01
CA ASN A 81 -21.55 9.41 16.05
C ASN A 81 -22.06 8.33 17.04
N ASP A 82 -22.12 8.64 18.33
CA ASP A 82 -22.38 7.68 19.43
C ASP A 82 -23.72 6.91 19.36
N GLY A 83 -24.58 7.19 18.37
CA GLY A 83 -25.89 6.57 18.19
C GLY A 83 -25.97 5.44 17.15
N GLU A 84 -24.93 5.20 16.34
CA GLU A 84 -24.97 4.19 15.25
C GLU A 84 -23.70 3.33 15.24
N CYS A 85 -23.44 2.64 16.36
CA CYS A 85 -22.53 1.49 16.37
C CYS A 85 -23.20 0.25 15.76
N GLU A 86 -23.72 0.35 14.52
CA GLU A 86 -24.23 -0.83 13.82
C GLU A 86 -23.82 -0.84 12.35
N LYS A 87 -23.17 -1.95 11.96
CA LYS A 87 -22.75 -2.36 10.61
C LYS A 87 -21.40 -1.85 10.12
N ILE A 88 -20.34 -2.36 10.73
CA ILE A 88 -19.09 -2.60 10.00
C ILE A 88 -18.97 -4.09 9.64
N PHE A 89 -19.37 -4.37 8.39
CA PHE A 89 -19.09 -5.50 7.50
C PHE A 89 -18.42 -6.76 8.09
N GLY A 90 -19.15 -7.88 8.05
CA GLY A 90 -18.64 -9.22 8.31
C GLY A 90 -17.94 -9.86 7.10
N GLY A 91 -16.64 -10.17 7.27
CA GLY A 91 -15.86 -11.25 6.61
C GLY A 91 -15.55 -11.11 5.11
N VAL A 92 -14.46 -11.63 4.52
CA VAL A 92 -13.31 -12.46 4.94
C VAL A 92 -12.17 -12.24 3.91
N GLY A 93 -10.92 -12.11 4.37
CA GLY A 93 -9.72 -12.22 3.53
C GLY A 93 -8.46 -11.73 4.25
N GLN A 94 -7.54 -12.65 4.58
CA GLN A 94 -6.33 -12.43 5.40
C GLN A 94 -5.59 -11.08 5.14
N CYS A 95 -5.83 -10.10 6.02
CA CYS A 95 -4.99 -8.90 6.12
C CYS A 95 -3.90 -9.13 7.16
N ASN A 96 -2.72 -9.55 6.71
CA ASN A 96 -1.57 -9.85 7.57
C ASN A 96 -0.84 -8.59 8.12
N PHE A 97 -1.40 -7.39 7.98
CA PHE A 97 -0.69 -6.15 8.30
C PHE A 97 -1.32 -5.30 9.42
N ILE A 98 -2.61 -5.44 9.73
CA ILE A 98 -3.23 -4.70 10.83
C ILE A 98 -3.24 -5.53 12.13
N SER A 99 -3.28 -6.88 12.04
CA SER A 99 -3.35 -7.75 13.22
C SER A 99 -2.11 -7.70 14.11
N LEU A 100 -0.93 -7.41 13.55
CA LEU A 100 0.31 -7.32 14.34
C LEU A 100 0.37 -6.03 15.18
N TYR A 101 -0.17 -4.91 14.68
CA TYR A 101 -0.11 -3.63 15.40
C TYR A 101 -1.11 -3.58 16.56
N MET A 102 -2.30 -4.19 16.41
CA MET A 102 -3.29 -4.26 17.48
C MET A 102 -2.86 -5.18 18.64
N ASN A 103 -2.20 -6.30 18.35
CA ASN A 103 -1.66 -7.20 19.39
C ASN A 103 -0.58 -6.53 20.26
N THR A 104 0.26 -5.65 19.69
CA THR A 104 1.24 -4.89 20.49
C THR A 104 0.62 -3.78 21.34
N PHE A 105 -0.57 -3.28 20.99
CA PHE A 105 -1.21 -2.21 21.75
C PHE A 105 -1.99 -2.73 22.97
N GLU A 106 -2.67 -3.89 22.86
CA GLU A 106 -3.39 -4.47 24.00
C GLU A 106 -2.48 -5.01 25.12
N SER A 107 -1.26 -5.46 24.78
CA SER A 107 -0.27 -5.91 25.78
C SER A 107 0.32 -4.79 26.67
N ARG A 108 -0.05 -3.52 26.44
CA ARG A 108 0.40 -2.37 27.24
C ARG A 108 -0.69 -1.76 28.14
N LEU A 109 -1.91 -2.29 28.10
CA LEU A 109 -3.04 -1.81 28.93
C LEU A 109 -3.45 -2.81 30.03
N THR A 110 -2.73 -3.92 30.18
CA THR A 110 -2.89 -4.90 31.27
C THR A 110 -1.63 -5.01 32.11
N GLY A 111 -1.07 -3.86 32.51
CA GLY A 111 0.00 -3.74 33.49
C GLY A 111 -0.23 -2.52 34.37
#